data_AF-A0A0U1LQZ1-F1
#
_entry.id   AF-A0A0U1LQZ1-F1
#
_cell.length_a   1.000
_cell.length_b   1.000
_cell.length_c   1.000
_cell.angle_alpha   90.00
_cell.angle_beta   90.00
_cell.angle_gamma   90.00
#
_symmetry.space_group_name_H-M   'P 1'
#
loop_
_entity.id
_entity.type
_entity.pdbx_description
1 polymer ?
#
loop_
_entity_poly.entity_id
_entity_poly.type
_entity_poly.pdbx_seq_one_letter_code
_entity_poly.pdbx_strand_id
1 'polypeptide(L)'
;MVAAKPTAGLSRGPPTVPEPPTSNLHLRRYKKVLAARLRSPPTNSKMASGFGLNGGPSRCYAFWQELLGCYVVNGGEGVEGKKKCLPALEDYTECLHHTKEVVRAKKIQAAYRKAEAGFARENEPKAEELRNLGLLGKEEDTRKVLGS
;
A
#
# COMPACT_ATOMS: atom_id res chain seq x y z
N MET A 1 33.68 -41.69 0.17
CA MET A 1 34.15 -40.31 0.45
C MET A 1 34.20 -39.51 -0.84
N VAL A 2 33.19 -38.68 -1.12
CA VAL A 2 33.36 -37.35 -1.74
C VAL A 2 32.19 -36.50 -1.22
N ALA A 3 32.54 -35.37 -0.61
CA ALA A 3 31.68 -34.49 0.16
C ALA A 3 30.64 -33.74 -0.71
N ALA A 4 29.40 -33.66 -0.23
CA ALA A 4 28.42 -32.70 -0.71
C ALA A 4 28.82 -31.30 -0.19
N LYS A 5 29.03 -30.35 -1.10
CA LYS A 5 29.34 -28.95 -0.80
C LYS A 5 28.02 -28.19 -0.57
N PRO A 6 27.89 -27.35 0.47
CA PRO A 6 26.68 -26.56 0.70
C PRO A 6 26.72 -25.28 -0.15
N THR A 7 25.71 -25.04 -0.97
CA THR A 7 25.53 -23.73 -1.64
C THR A 7 24.45 -22.92 -0.92
N ALA A 8 24.94 -21.85 -0.30
CA ALA A 8 24.26 -20.85 0.48
C ALA A 8 22.90 -20.39 -0.08
N GLY A 9 21.92 -20.32 0.81
CA GLY A 9 20.66 -19.61 0.58
C GLY A 9 20.89 -18.11 0.46
N LEU A 10 20.29 -17.52 -0.57
CA LEU A 10 20.30 -16.09 -0.84
C LEU A 10 19.38 -15.38 0.18
N SER A 11 19.91 -14.98 1.32
CA SER A 11 19.22 -14.08 2.24
C SER A 11 19.12 -12.70 1.59
N ARG A 12 17.91 -12.28 1.22
CA ARG A 12 17.67 -10.89 0.82
C ARG A 12 17.74 -10.07 2.11
N GLY A 13 18.83 -9.31 2.26
CA GLY A 13 18.96 -8.31 3.32
C GLY A 13 17.87 -7.24 3.25
N PRO A 14 17.72 -6.42 4.31
CA PRO A 14 16.78 -5.31 4.33
C PRO A 14 17.05 -4.36 3.15
N PRO A 15 16.02 -3.71 2.58
CA PRO A 15 16.21 -2.75 1.51
C PRO A 15 17.15 -1.66 1.99
N THR A 16 18.35 -1.60 1.40
CA THR A 16 19.29 -0.51 1.64
C THR A 16 18.63 0.77 1.13
N VAL A 17 18.38 1.71 2.04
CA VAL A 17 17.99 3.07 1.66
C VAL A 17 19.21 3.66 0.95
N PRO A 18 19.09 4.16 -0.29
CA PRO A 18 20.22 4.77 -0.97
C PRO A 18 20.69 5.97 -0.14
N GLU A 19 21.95 5.95 0.28
CA GLU A 19 22.55 7.05 1.01
C GLU A 19 22.48 8.35 0.21
N PRO A 20 22.28 9.51 0.86
CA PRO A 20 22.22 10.79 0.17
C PRO A 20 23.56 11.05 -0.53
N PRO A 21 23.55 11.45 -1.81
CA PRO A 21 24.79 11.72 -2.52
C PRO A 21 25.53 12.91 -1.91
N THR A 22 26.72 12.66 -1.38
CA THR A 22 27.59 13.68 -0.76
C THR A 22 28.24 14.62 -1.78
N SER A 23 28.18 14.31 -3.08
CA SER A 23 28.77 15.13 -4.13
C SER A 23 27.74 16.02 -4.84
N ASN A 24 28.12 17.28 -5.05
CA ASN A 24 27.30 18.30 -5.75
C ASN A 24 26.88 17.86 -7.16
N LEU A 25 27.70 17.05 -7.84
CA LEU A 25 27.40 16.53 -9.18
C LEU A 25 26.27 15.50 -9.14
N HIS A 26 26.27 14.61 -8.15
CA HIS A 26 25.18 13.65 -7.96
C HIS A 26 23.89 14.33 -7.50
N LEU A 27 23.96 15.36 -6.66
CA LEU A 27 22.78 16.12 -6.26
C LEU A 27 22.12 16.82 -7.46
N ARG A 28 22.92 17.36 -8.39
CA ARG A 28 22.42 17.95 -9.65
C ARG A 28 21.80 16.90 -10.57
N ARG A 29 22.44 15.73 -10.73
CA ARG A 29 21.87 14.61 -11.51
C ARG A 29 20.56 14.10 -10.89
N TYR A 30 20.53 13.92 -9.57
CA TYR A 30 19.34 13.48 -8.83
C TYR A 30 18.18 14.48 -8.99
N LYS A 31 18.43 15.78 -8.81
CA LYS A 31 17.42 16.82 -9.03
C LYS A 31 16.90 16.84 -10.48
N LYS A 32 17.79 16.61 -11.47
CA LYS A 32 17.41 16.57 -12.89
C LYS A 32 16.53 15.36 -13.22
N VAL A 33 16.86 14.19 -12.67
CA VAL A 33 16.05 12.97 -12.81
C VAL A 33 14.70 13.10 -12.11
N LEU A 34 14.67 13.66 -10.90
CA LEU A 34 13.44 13.89 -10.15
C LEU A 34 12.51 14.87 -10.87
N ALA A 35 13.06 15.96 -11.41
CA ALA A 35 12.31 16.94 -12.20
C ALA A 35 11.81 16.38 -13.55
N ALA A 36 12.45 15.33 -14.10
CA ALA A 36 11.96 14.63 -15.29
C ALA A 36 10.79 13.68 -14.96
N ARG A 37 10.86 13.01 -13.79
CA ARG A 37 9.81 12.08 -13.33
C ARG A 37 8.52 12.78 -12.91
N LEU A 38 8.61 14.04 -12.48
CA LEU A 38 7.46 14.91 -12.16
C LEU A 38 6.81 15.55 -13.40
N ARG A 39 7.36 15.32 -14.61
CA ARG A 39 6.89 15.89 -15.89
C ARG A 39 6.21 14.89 -16.80
N SER A 40 5.97 13.66 -16.33
CA SER A 40 5.12 12.74 -17.08
C SER A 40 3.68 13.29 -17.05
N PRO A 41 3.08 13.64 -18.21
CA PRO A 41 1.67 13.98 -18.23
C PRO A 41 0.88 12.74 -17.74
N PRO A 42 -0.18 12.92 -16.94
CA PRO A 42 -1.11 11.82 -16.71
C PRO A 42 -1.64 11.43 -18.09
N THR A 43 -1.27 10.25 -18.58
CA THR A 43 -1.96 9.63 -19.71
C THR A 43 -3.41 9.53 -19.31
N ASN A 44 -4.24 10.41 -19.88
CA ASN A 44 -5.67 10.44 -19.69
C ASN A 44 -6.23 9.14 -20.25
N SER A 45 -6.26 8.11 -19.40
CA SER A 45 -6.94 6.86 -19.66
C SER A 45 -8.43 7.16 -19.57
N LYS A 46 -9.00 7.53 -20.72
CA LYS A 46 -10.43 7.74 -20.94
C LYS A 46 -11.23 6.59 -20.32
N MET A 47 -12.13 6.96 -19.41
CA MET A 47 -13.28 6.20 -18.89
C MET A 47 -13.03 4.69 -18.77
N ALA A 48 -12.49 4.26 -17.63
CA ALA A 48 -12.75 2.91 -17.16
C ALA A 48 -14.28 2.81 -16.98
N SER A 49 -14.95 2.07 -17.85
CA SER A 49 -16.41 1.96 -17.98
C SER A 49 -17.09 1.26 -16.79
N GLY A 50 -16.55 1.40 -15.58
CA GLY A 50 -16.99 0.71 -14.38
C GLY A 50 -16.57 -0.77 -14.31
N PHE A 51 -16.09 -1.36 -15.42
CA PHE A 51 -15.69 -2.75 -15.51
C PHE A 51 -14.20 -2.97 -15.17
N GLY A 52 -13.92 -4.06 -14.44
CA GLY A 52 -12.58 -4.50 -14.08
C GLY A 52 -11.94 -5.44 -15.10
N LEU A 53 -10.70 -5.84 -14.84
CA LEU A 53 -9.91 -6.73 -15.73
C LEU A 53 -10.57 -8.10 -15.99
N ASN A 54 -11.41 -8.56 -15.06
CA ASN A 54 -12.12 -9.84 -15.16
C ASN A 54 -13.51 -9.70 -15.83
N GLY A 55 -13.82 -8.54 -16.43
CA GLY A 55 -15.13 -8.26 -17.04
C GLY A 55 -16.27 -8.02 -16.05
N GLY A 56 -16.07 -8.27 -14.76
CA GLY A 56 -16.99 -7.93 -13.68
C GLY A 56 -16.90 -6.47 -13.21
N PRO A 57 -17.69 -6.07 -12.21
CA PRO A 57 -17.60 -4.74 -11.61
C PRO A 57 -16.19 -4.47 -11.07
N SER A 58 -15.69 -3.26 -11.31
CA SER A 58 -14.39 -2.83 -10.80
C SER A 58 -14.40 -2.71 -9.26
N ARG A 59 -13.21 -2.69 -8.64
CA ARG A 59 -13.04 -2.61 -7.18
C ARG A 59 -13.77 -1.43 -6.53
N CYS A 60 -13.84 -0.29 -7.21
CA CYS A 60 -14.49 0.94 -6.72
C CYS A 60 -15.86 1.19 -7.35
N TYR A 61 -16.48 0.17 -7.96
CA TYR A 61 -17.74 0.32 -8.68
C TYR A 61 -18.90 0.72 -7.76
N ALA A 62 -18.96 0.21 -6.52
CA ALA A 62 -20.00 0.59 -5.56
C ALA A 62 -19.99 2.09 -5.25
N PHE A 63 -18.81 2.67 -4.95
CA PHE A 63 -18.68 4.11 -4.69
C PHE A 63 -19.00 4.97 -5.91
N TRP A 64 -18.69 4.46 -7.11
CA TRP A 64 -19.06 5.11 -8.35
C TRP A 64 -20.58 5.17 -8.56
N GLN A 65 -21.31 4.10 -8.21
CA GLN A 65 -22.78 4.07 -8.27
C GLN A 65 -23.41 5.10 -7.32
N GLU A 66 -22.88 5.23 -6.11
CA GLU A 66 -23.35 6.25 -5.15
C GLU A 66 -23.11 7.68 -5.65
N LEU A 67 -21.93 7.95 -6.24
CA LEU A 67 -21.63 9.24 -6.84
C LEU A 67 -22.56 9.57 -8.01
N LEU A 68 -22.78 8.60 -8.92
CA LEU A 68 -23.71 8.76 -10.03
C LEU A 68 -25.14 8.94 -9.56
N GLY A 69 -25.59 8.16 -8.58
CA GLY A 69 -26.91 8.29 -7.96
C GLY A 69 -27.12 9.71 -7.41
N CYS A 70 -26.14 10.23 -6.69
CA CYS A 70 -26.19 11.60 -6.19
C CYS A 70 -26.25 12.66 -7.30
N TYR A 71 -25.49 12.50 -8.38
CA TYR A 71 -25.53 13.41 -9.53
C TYR A 71 -26.83 13.34 -10.32
N VAL A 72 -27.47 12.17 -10.42
CA VAL A 72 -28.77 12.02 -11.07
C VAL A 72 -29.86 12.72 -10.25
N VAL A 73 -29.87 12.53 -8.93
CA VAL A 73 -30.85 13.16 -8.04
C VAL A 73 -30.71 14.68 -8.00
N ASN A 74 -29.48 15.20 -7.96
CA ASN A 74 -29.22 16.64 -7.83
C ASN A 74 -28.93 17.34 -9.16
N GLY A 75 -29.05 16.66 -10.31
CA GLY A 75 -28.67 17.18 -11.62
C GLY A 75 -29.47 18.40 -12.07
N GLY A 76 -30.71 18.56 -11.58
CA GLY A 76 -31.59 19.68 -11.91
C GLY A 76 -31.12 21.04 -11.37
N GLU A 77 -30.26 21.06 -10.35
CA GLU A 77 -29.75 22.28 -9.72
C GLU A 77 -28.41 22.77 -10.32
N GLY A 78 -27.97 22.17 -11.43
CA GLY A 78 -26.75 22.58 -12.13
C GLY A 78 -25.48 22.35 -11.31
N VAL A 79 -24.66 23.39 -11.15
CA VAL A 79 -23.34 23.28 -10.47
C VAL A 79 -23.50 23.16 -8.95
N GLU A 80 -24.51 23.79 -8.36
CA GLU A 80 -24.75 23.74 -6.92
C GLU A 80 -25.21 22.34 -6.46
N GLY A 81 -26.05 21.68 -7.27
CA GLY A 81 -26.45 20.29 -7.01
C GLY A 81 -25.28 19.31 -7.01
N LYS A 82 -24.27 19.53 -7.87
CA LYS A 82 -23.06 18.68 -7.90
C LYS A 82 -22.19 18.84 -6.66
N LYS A 83 -22.17 20.03 -6.04
CA LYS A 83 -21.41 20.28 -4.80
C LYS A 83 -22.00 19.51 -3.61
N LYS A 84 -23.30 19.21 -3.62
CA LYS A 84 -23.92 18.37 -2.58
C LYS A 84 -23.36 16.94 -2.57
N CYS A 85 -22.83 16.49 -3.70
CA CYS A 85 -22.26 15.15 -3.88
C CYS A 85 -20.76 15.06 -3.58
N LEU A 86 -20.16 16.10 -2.99
CA LEU A 86 -18.75 16.08 -2.58
C LEU A 86 -18.39 14.90 -1.67
N PRO A 87 -19.21 14.49 -0.67
CA PRO A 87 -18.88 13.34 0.17
C PRO A 87 -18.74 12.04 -0.64
N ALA A 88 -19.68 11.76 -1.55
CA ALA A 88 -19.62 10.59 -2.42
C ALA A 88 -18.43 10.66 -3.40
N LEU A 89 -18.07 11.86 -3.86
CA LEU A 89 -16.90 12.08 -4.70
C LEU A 89 -15.60 11.82 -3.93
N GLU A 90 -15.53 12.27 -2.68
CA GLU A 90 -14.39 11.99 -1.81
C GLU A 90 -14.21 10.49 -1.58
N ASP A 91 -15.28 9.74 -1.34
CA ASP A 91 -15.21 8.29 -1.14
C ASP A 91 -14.75 7.55 -2.41
N TYR A 92 -15.25 7.94 -3.58
CA TYR A 92 -14.81 7.37 -4.85
C TYR A 92 -13.32 7.65 -5.13
N THR A 93 -12.87 8.89 -4.88
CA THR A 93 -11.47 9.28 -5.09
C THR A 93 -10.53 8.69 -4.05
N GLU A 94 -11.01 8.46 -2.82
CA GLU A 94 -10.31 7.71 -1.78
C GLU A 94 -10.11 6.26 -2.23
N CYS A 95 -11.14 5.57 -2.69
CA CYS A 95 -11.01 4.19 -3.16
C CYS A 95 -10.02 4.04 -4.32
N LEU A 96 -9.96 5.02 -5.23
CA LEU A 96 -9.06 4.96 -6.39
C LEU A 96 -7.58 5.15 -6.02
N HIS A 97 -7.28 6.02 -5.06
CA HIS A 97 -5.92 6.49 -4.80
C HIS A 97 -5.41 6.18 -3.39
N HIS A 98 -6.29 5.77 -2.49
CA HIS A 98 -6.05 5.46 -1.08
C HIS A 98 -5.18 6.52 -0.37
N THR A 99 -5.36 7.80 -0.71
CA THR A 99 -4.50 8.87 -0.19
C THR A 99 -4.65 9.04 1.31
N LYS A 100 -5.89 9.02 1.81
CA LYS A 100 -6.22 9.12 3.23
C LYS A 100 -5.66 7.90 3.98
N GLU A 101 -5.83 6.69 3.45
CA GLU A 101 -5.32 5.47 4.08
C GLU A 101 -3.78 5.41 4.09
N VAL A 102 -3.10 5.77 2.99
CA VAL A 102 -1.63 5.81 2.95
C VAL A 102 -1.07 6.77 4.00
N VAL A 103 -1.69 7.93 4.18
CA VAL A 103 -1.28 8.89 5.22
C VAL A 103 -1.53 8.32 6.62
N ARG A 104 -2.68 7.69 6.85
CA ARG A 104 -3.02 7.07 8.14
C ARG A 104 -2.06 5.93 8.49
N ALA A 105 -1.83 5.00 7.56
CA ALA A 105 -0.90 3.88 7.74
C ALA A 105 0.52 4.38 8.08
N LYS A 106 1.00 5.42 7.40
CA LYS A 106 2.30 6.05 7.70
C LYS A 106 2.36 6.63 9.11
N LYS A 107 1.31 7.34 9.56
CA LYS A 107 1.25 7.89 10.92
C LYS A 107 1.26 6.78 11.97
N ILE A 108 0.49 5.73 11.75
CA ILE A 108 0.42 4.57 12.65
C ILE A 108 1.77 3.86 12.70
N GLN A 109 2.39 3.58 11.56
CA GLN A 109 3.71 2.95 11.50
C GLN A 109 4.80 3.81 12.18
N ALA A 110 4.75 5.14 12.02
CA ALA A 110 5.67 6.04 12.71
C ALA A 110 5.49 5.99 14.23
N ALA A 111 4.24 5.92 14.71
CA ALA A 111 3.94 5.77 16.13
C ALA A 111 4.42 4.41 16.67
N TYR A 112 4.21 3.32 15.92
CA TYR A 112 4.71 1.99 16.27
C TYR A 112 6.24 1.97 16.40
N ARG A 113 6.96 2.49 15.39
CA ARG A 113 8.44 2.56 15.43
C ARG A 113 8.96 3.39 16.60
N LYS A 114 8.26 4.47 16.96
CA LYS A 114 8.59 5.28 18.14
C LYS A 114 8.35 4.51 19.43
N ALA A 115 7.26 3.74 19.51
CA ALA A 115 6.96 2.90 20.67
C ALA A 115 7.99 1.76 20.81
N GLU A 116 8.38 1.12 19.72
CA GLU A 116 9.42 0.06 19.69
C GLU A 116 10.78 0.56 20.16
N ALA A 117 11.14 1.81 19.82
CA ALA A 117 12.37 2.43 20.32
C ALA A 117 12.33 2.71 21.83
N GLY A 118 11.14 2.87 22.42
CA GLY A 118 10.95 3.10 23.86
C GLY A 118 10.73 1.82 24.68
N PHE A 119 10.17 0.77 24.06
CA PHE A 119 9.89 -0.53 24.68
C PHE A 119 10.19 -1.64 23.67
N ALA A 120 11.24 -2.41 23.91
CA ALA A 120 11.54 -3.58 23.08
C ALA A 120 10.38 -4.57 23.14
N ARG A 121 9.88 -5.00 21.96
CA ARG A 121 8.88 -6.06 21.89
C ARG A 121 9.54 -7.39 22.24
N GLU A 122 9.40 -7.84 23.49
CA GLU A 122 9.94 -9.12 23.95
C GLU A 122 9.16 -10.33 23.39
N ASN A 123 7.91 -10.12 22.95
CA ASN A 123 7.00 -11.17 22.48
C ASN A 123 6.66 -11.02 20.99
N GLU A 124 7.66 -10.91 20.12
CA GLU A 124 7.45 -10.99 18.67
C GLU A 124 7.62 -12.44 18.18
N PRO A 125 6.59 -13.05 17.54
CA PRO A 125 6.69 -14.42 17.05
C PRO A 125 7.80 -14.52 16.01
N LYS A 126 8.70 -15.49 16.18
CA LYS A 126 9.81 -15.66 15.25
C LYS A 126 9.28 -16.06 13.87
N ALA A 127 9.95 -15.61 12.82
CA ALA A 127 9.56 -15.91 11.43
C ALA A 127 9.43 -17.41 11.14
N GLU A 128 10.15 -18.27 11.88
CA GLU A 128 10.05 -19.72 11.78
C GLU A 128 8.74 -20.27 12.38
N GLU A 129 8.29 -19.70 13.50
CA GLU A 129 7.02 -20.05 14.16
C GLU A 129 5.82 -19.69 13.27
N LEU A 130 5.88 -18.53 12.61
CA LEU A 130 4.89 -18.09 11.62
C LEU A 130 4.84 -18.99 10.39
N ARG A 131 5.98 -19.57 9.96
CA ARG A 131 6.03 -20.50 8.82
C ARG A 131 5.46 -21.88 9.16
N ASN A 132 5.46 -22.23 10.43
CA ASN A 132 4.97 -23.51 10.92
C ASN A 132 3.46 -23.50 11.15
N LEU A 133 2.80 -22.35 11.01
CA LEU A 133 1.37 -22.19 11.23
C LEU A 133 0.55 -23.08 10.28
N GLY A 134 -0.20 -24.03 10.85
CA GLY A 134 -1.06 -24.94 10.10
C GLY A 134 -0.32 -26.10 9.42
N LEU A 135 0.96 -26.30 9.74
CA LEU A 135 1.73 -27.46 9.27
C LEU A 135 1.46 -28.66 10.19
N LEU A 136 1.07 -29.80 9.61
CA LEU A 136 0.89 -31.06 10.34
C LEU A 136 2.24 -31.48 10.98
N GLY A 137 2.24 -31.81 12.27
CA GLY A 137 3.43 -32.14 13.05
C GLY A 137 4.14 -30.94 13.70
N LYS A 138 3.61 -29.72 13.54
CA LYS A 138 4.09 -28.49 14.19
C LYS A 138 2.99 -27.74 14.94
N GLU A 139 2.06 -28.50 15.51
CA GLU A 139 0.92 -27.99 16.28
C GLU A 139 1.36 -27.19 17.50
N GLU A 140 2.48 -27.55 18.14
CA GLU A 140 3.08 -26.82 19.29
C GLU A 140 3.44 -25.37 18.93
N ASP A 141 4.12 -25.15 17.80
CA ASP A 141 4.49 -23.82 17.32
C ASP A 141 3.24 -23.00 16.93
N THR A 142 2.27 -23.69 16.32
CA THR A 142 0.98 -23.08 15.98
C THR A 142 0.23 -22.64 17.24
N ARG A 143 0.23 -23.47 18.28
CA ARG A 143 -0.42 -23.24 19.57
C ARG A 143 0.22 -22.06 20.32
N LYS A 144 1.54 -21.98 20.29
CA LYS A 144 2.33 -20.93 20.92
C LYS A 144 2.13 -19.55 20.28
N VAL A 145 1.91 -19.49 18.97
CA VAL A 145 1.55 -18.24 18.25
C VAL A 145 0.09 -17.84 18.46
N LEU A 146 -0.83 -18.81 18.53
CA LEU A 146 -2.28 -18.56 18.67
C LEU A 146 -2.75 -18.40 20.11
N GLY A 147 -1.92 -18.71 21.12
CA GLY A 147 -2.25 -18.55 22.54
C GLY A 147 -3.40 -19.44 23.02
N SER A 148 -3.64 -20.58 22.36
CA SER A 148 -4.72 -21.55 22.65
C SER A 148 -4.18 -22.81 23.33
#